data_AF-A0A850BE47-F1
#
_entry.id   AF-A0A850BE47-F1
#
_cell.length_a   1.000
_cell.length_b   1.000
_cell.length_c   1.000
_cell.angle_alpha   90.00
_cell.angle_beta   90.00
_cell.angle_gamma   90.00
#
_symmetry.space_group_name_H-M   'P 1'
#
loop_
_entity.id
_entity.type
_entity.pdbx_description
1 polymer ?
#
loop_
_entity_poly.entity_id
_entity_poly.type
_entity_poly.pdbx_seq_one_letter_code
_entity_poly.pdbx_strand_id
1 'polypeptide(L)'
;GGVSLGQVARASGRIKLGESPLIDLRIEPRAGQDPAPIAADIERALAAVRVFLLLTPDVMGEKEAIAAARVAAQPGHVTVQIPWPLSGLDRACRDLATRIRASLDAASASSPPPLPASPPPPPASR
;
A
#
# COMPACT_ATOMS: atom_id res chain seq x y z
N GLY A 1 0.07 -7.35 -24.17
CA GLY A 1 -0.02 -8.74 -23.67
C GLY A 1 -0.17 -8.67 -22.16
N GLY A 2 -1.32 -9.08 -21.64
CA GLY A 2 -1.57 -9.09 -20.20
C GLY A 2 -0.88 -10.27 -19.53
N VAL A 3 -0.61 -10.16 -18.23
CA VAL A 3 -0.17 -11.27 -17.39
C VAL A 3 -1.21 -12.39 -17.48
N SER A 4 -0.80 -13.60 -17.88
CA SER A 4 -1.72 -14.74 -17.94
C SER A 4 -2.06 -15.23 -16.53
N LEU A 5 -3.02 -14.57 -15.87
CA LEU A 5 -3.55 -14.97 -14.56
C LEU A 5 -4.11 -16.41 -14.57
N GLY A 6 -4.42 -16.96 -15.75
CA GLY A 6 -4.88 -18.34 -15.91
C GLY A 6 -3.85 -19.40 -15.57
N GLN A 7 -2.56 -19.06 -15.48
CA GLN A 7 -1.47 -20.00 -15.15
C GLN A 7 -1.08 -19.98 -13.67
N VAL A 8 -1.61 -19.03 -12.90
CA VAL A 8 -1.32 -18.90 -11.46
C VAL A 8 -2.36 -19.67 -10.66
N ALA A 9 -1.90 -20.51 -9.73
CA ALA A 9 -2.76 -21.16 -8.75
C ALA A 9 -2.92 -20.30 -7.49
N ARG A 10 -1.82 -19.72 -7.01
CA ARG A 10 -1.79 -18.94 -5.79
C ARG A 10 -0.74 -17.85 -5.85
N ALA A 11 -1.03 -16.72 -5.22
CA ALA A 11 -0.04 -15.71 -4.88
C ALA A 11 -0.09 -15.47 -3.38
N SER A 12 1.08 -15.35 -2.75
CA SER A 12 1.24 -14.96 -1.35
C SER A 12 2.33 -13.91 -1.25
N GLY A 13 2.23 -13.04 -0.24
CA GLY A 13 3.17 -11.95 -0.06
C GLY A 13 3.46 -11.73 1.41
N ARG A 14 4.67 -11.26 1.69
CA ARG A 14 5.05 -10.74 3.01
C ARG A 14 5.77 -9.41 2.84
N ILE A 15 5.62 -8.57 3.85
CA ILE A 15 6.34 -7.31 3.96
C ILE A 15 7.24 -7.43 5.18
N LYS A 16 8.53 -7.24 4.98
CA LYS A 16 9.51 -7.08 6.06
C LYS A 16 9.72 -5.60 6.27
N LEU A 17 9.54 -5.17 7.52
CA LEU A 17 9.86 -3.83 7.99
C LEU A 17 11.15 -3.90 8.82
N GLY A 18 11.92 -2.82 8.86
CA GLY A 18 13.20 -2.74 9.55
C GLY A 18 14.18 -1.87 8.77
N GLU A 19 15.48 -2.04 9.02
CA GLU A 19 16.55 -1.26 8.38
C GLU A 19 16.67 -1.53 6.87
N SER A 20 16.16 -2.66 6.40
CA SER A 20 16.09 -3.02 4.98
C SER A 20 14.70 -3.52 4.61
N PRO A 21 13.75 -2.60 4.37
CA PRO A 21 12.39 -2.97 4.05
C PRO A 21 12.30 -3.74 2.74
N LEU A 22 11.47 -4.79 2.72
CA LEU A 22 11.36 -5.70 1.57
C LEU A 22 9.94 -6.20 1.43
N ILE A 23 9.39 -6.09 0.21
CA ILE A 23 8.21 -6.85 -0.19
C ILE A 23 8.69 -8.11 -0.91
N ASP A 24 8.22 -9.26 -0.45
CA ASP A 24 8.58 -10.57 -0.98
C ASP A 24 7.29 -11.29 -1.37
N LEU A 25 7.10 -11.50 -2.68
CA LEU A 25 5.93 -12.17 -3.25
C LEU A 25 6.35 -13.54 -3.77
N ARG A 26 5.56 -14.55 -3.44
CA ARG A 26 5.69 -15.91 -3.94
C ARG A 26 4.45 -16.25 -4.77
N ILE A 27 4.68 -16.65 -6.01
CA ILE A 27 3.64 -17.01 -6.97
C ILE A 27 3.81 -18.48 -7.33
N GLU A 28 2.76 -19.25 -7.11
CA GLU A 28 2.71 -20.68 -7.37
C GLU A 28 1.95 -20.91 -8.69
N PRO A 29 2.62 -21.50 -9.71
CA PRO A 29 1.98 -21.92 -10.94
C PRO A 29 0.91 -22.98 -10.67
N ARG A 30 -0.04 -23.13 -11.59
CA ARG A 30 -0.92 -24.31 -11.63
C ARG A 30 -0.11 -25.57 -11.89
N ALA A 31 -0.64 -26.71 -11.43
CA ALA A 31 0.02 -28.01 -11.60
C ALA A 31 0.39 -28.25 -13.07
N GLY A 32 1.66 -28.65 -13.30
CA GLY A 32 2.19 -28.90 -14.65
C GLY A 32 2.59 -27.66 -15.44
N GLN A 33 2.48 -26.44 -14.88
CA GLN A 33 2.95 -25.21 -15.53
C GLN A 33 4.41 -24.90 -15.17
N ASP A 34 5.15 -24.41 -16.15
CA ASP A 34 6.52 -23.93 -15.97
C ASP A 34 6.51 -22.52 -15.31
N PRO A 35 7.28 -22.31 -14.22
CA PRO A 35 7.47 -20.99 -13.63
C PRO A 35 8.16 -19.95 -14.53
N ALA A 36 9.01 -20.37 -15.49
CA ALA A 36 9.79 -19.46 -16.33
C ALA A 36 8.95 -18.47 -17.17
N PRO A 37 7.90 -18.89 -17.91
CA PRO A 37 7.04 -17.97 -18.64
C PRO A 37 6.30 -16.98 -17.73
N ILE A 38 5.89 -17.42 -16.53
CA ILE A 38 5.23 -16.57 -15.55
C ILE A 38 6.19 -15.48 -15.06
N ALA A 39 7.46 -15.83 -14.77
CA ALA A 39 8.48 -14.86 -14.42
C ALA A 39 8.69 -13.81 -15.52
N ALA A 40 8.79 -14.23 -16.78
CA ALA A 40 8.93 -13.31 -17.92
C ALA A 40 7.72 -12.38 -18.10
N ASP A 41 6.51 -12.88 -17.86
CA ASP A 41 5.29 -12.07 -17.89
C ASP A 41 5.27 -11.02 -16.76
N ILE A 42 5.71 -11.39 -15.56
CA ILE A 42 5.84 -10.47 -14.42
C ILE A 42 6.90 -9.40 -14.70
N GLU A 43 8.05 -9.76 -15.26
CA GLU A 43 9.07 -8.78 -15.65
C GLU A 43 8.53 -7.77 -16.68
N ARG A 44 7.77 -8.24 -17.66
CA ARG A 44 7.10 -7.37 -18.64
C ARG A 44 6.08 -6.46 -17.97
N ALA A 45 5.32 -6.95 -17.01
CA ALA A 45 4.38 -6.14 -16.25
C ALA A 45 5.11 -5.08 -15.41
N LEU A 46 6.19 -5.44 -14.71
CA LEU A 46 7.02 -4.49 -13.97
C LEU A 46 7.63 -3.43 -14.89
N ALA A 47 8.09 -3.80 -16.09
CA ALA A 47 8.57 -2.85 -17.08
C ALA A 47 7.48 -1.86 -17.50
N ALA A 48 6.26 -2.33 -17.74
CA ALA A 48 5.13 -1.45 -18.05
C ALA A 48 4.80 -0.49 -16.89
N VAL A 49 4.82 -0.98 -15.64
CA VAL A 49 4.62 -0.16 -14.44
C VAL A 49 5.72 0.90 -14.32
N ARG A 50 6.99 0.57 -14.61
CA ARG A 50 8.10 1.54 -14.61
C ARG A 50 7.81 2.69 -15.57
N VAL A 51 7.37 2.39 -16.79
CA VAL A 51 7.04 3.42 -17.79
C VAL A 51 5.89 4.30 -17.30
N PHE A 52 4.85 3.71 -16.73
CA PHE A 52 3.74 4.47 -16.16
C PHE A 52 4.19 5.39 -15.01
N LEU A 53 5.04 4.88 -14.11
CA LEU A 53 5.57 5.64 -12.98
C LEU A 53 6.52 6.78 -13.39
N LEU A 54 7.03 6.82 -14.62
CA LEU A 54 7.76 8.00 -15.10
C LEU A 54 6.88 9.25 -15.12
N LEU A 55 5.57 9.08 -15.33
CA LEU A 55 4.60 10.16 -15.46
C LEU A 55 4.03 10.62 -14.12
N THR A 56 4.16 9.83 -13.06
CA THR A 56 3.62 10.15 -11.73
C THR A 56 4.70 10.74 -10.84
N PRO A 57 4.38 11.60 -9.85
CA PRO A 57 5.34 11.97 -8.82
C PRO A 57 5.73 10.73 -7.99
N ASP A 58 6.96 10.71 -7.48
CA ASP A 58 7.42 9.70 -6.52
C ASP A 58 7.08 10.19 -5.12
N VAL A 59 6.18 9.51 -4.41
CA VAL A 59 5.65 10.00 -3.12
C VAL A 59 6.23 9.17 -1.99
N MET A 60 6.13 7.86 -2.10
CA MET A 60 6.55 6.89 -1.08
C MET A 60 7.74 6.05 -1.53
N GLY A 61 8.46 6.46 -2.58
CA GLY A 61 9.62 5.73 -3.09
C GLY A 61 9.25 4.57 -4.01
N GLU A 62 8.06 4.62 -4.62
CA GLU A 62 7.53 3.60 -5.52
C GLU A 62 8.43 3.44 -6.75
N LYS A 63 8.99 4.54 -7.27
CA LYS A 63 9.85 4.48 -8.45
C LYS A 63 11.11 3.68 -8.20
N GLU A 64 11.79 3.98 -7.10
CA GLU A 64 13.01 3.27 -6.70
C GLU A 64 12.72 1.81 -6.36
N ALA A 65 11.63 1.54 -5.63
CA ALA A 65 11.20 0.19 -5.31
C ALA A 65 10.96 -0.67 -6.56
N ILE A 66 10.18 -0.16 -7.51
CA ILE A 66 9.88 -0.88 -8.75
C ILE A 66 11.12 -0.98 -9.66
N ALA A 67 12.01 0.03 -9.67
CA ALA A 67 13.29 -0.05 -10.39
C ALA A 67 14.19 -1.16 -9.81
N ALA A 68 14.22 -1.32 -8.49
CA ALA A 68 15.00 -2.33 -7.80
C ALA A 68 14.35 -3.72 -7.74
N ALA A 69 13.10 -3.86 -8.21
CA ALA A 69 12.37 -5.12 -8.20
C ALA A 69 13.10 -6.22 -9.00
N ARG A 70 13.23 -7.39 -8.38
CA ARG A 70 13.86 -8.59 -8.94
C ARG A 70 12.84 -9.71 -9.04
N VAL A 71 12.83 -10.41 -10.18
CA VAL A 71 12.00 -11.58 -10.42
C VAL A 71 12.93 -12.78 -10.59
N ALA A 72 12.60 -13.91 -9.97
CA ALA A 72 13.32 -15.15 -10.18
C ALA A 72 12.35 -16.32 -10.27
N ALA A 73 12.46 -17.09 -11.36
CA ALA A 73 11.85 -18.40 -11.47
C ALA A 73 12.65 -19.41 -10.63
N GLN A 74 11.96 -20.15 -9.79
CA GLN A 74 12.49 -21.20 -8.94
C GLN A 74 11.75 -22.50 -9.27
N PRO A 75 12.29 -23.69 -8.92
CA PRO A 75 11.55 -24.93 -9.04
C PRO A 75 10.17 -24.83 -8.33
N GLY A 76 9.10 -24.95 -9.11
CA GLY A 76 7.71 -24.93 -8.63
C GLY A 76 7.15 -23.58 -8.21
N HIS A 77 7.87 -22.46 -8.33
CA HIS A 77 7.33 -21.13 -7.99
C HIS A 77 8.12 -19.97 -8.62
N VAL A 78 7.53 -18.79 -8.62
CA VAL A 78 8.21 -17.53 -8.95
C VAL A 78 8.31 -16.68 -7.69
N THR A 79 9.46 -16.04 -7.49
CA THR A 79 9.68 -15.06 -6.42
C THR A 79 9.82 -13.67 -7.01
N VAL A 80 9.22 -12.68 -6.36
CA VAL A 80 9.37 -11.26 -6.68
C VAL A 80 9.82 -10.54 -5.42
N GLN A 81 11.00 -9.95 -5.47
CA GLN A 81 11.60 -9.21 -4.37
C GLN A 81 11.65 -7.74 -4.73
N ILE A 82 11.03 -6.90 -3.91
CA ILE A 82 10.94 -5.46 -4.13
C ILE A 82 11.51 -4.77 -2.88
N PRO A 83 12.82 -4.45 -2.87
CA PRO A 83 13.42 -3.65 -1.82
C PRO A 83 12.72 -2.29 -1.80
N TRP A 84 12.22 -1.88 -0.64
CA TRP A 84 11.54 -0.60 -0.51
C TRP A 84 12.46 0.41 0.18
N PRO A 85 12.66 1.61 -0.38
CA PRO A 85 13.54 2.60 0.23
C PRO A 85 12.97 3.04 1.58
N LEU A 86 13.80 3.01 2.63
CA LEU A 86 13.40 3.39 3.97
C LEU A 86 12.87 4.84 4.02
N SER A 87 13.54 5.75 3.30
CA SER A 87 13.10 7.15 3.20
C SER A 87 11.69 7.29 2.60
N GLY A 88 11.30 6.37 1.72
CA GLY A 88 9.96 6.31 1.15
C GLY A 88 8.90 5.87 2.14
N LEU A 89 9.21 4.85 2.96
CA LEU A 89 8.34 4.43 4.06
C LEU A 89 8.21 5.51 5.14
N ASP A 90 9.29 6.23 5.46
CA ASP A 90 9.24 7.32 6.43
C ASP A 90 8.31 8.45 5.97
N ARG A 91 8.36 8.81 4.67
CA ARG A 91 7.41 9.75 4.07
C ARG A 91 5.98 9.23 4.18
N ALA A 92 5.76 7.95 3.86
CA ALA A 92 4.43 7.35 3.94
C ALA A 92 3.85 7.34 5.36
N CYS A 93 4.66 6.97 6.36
CA CYS A 93 4.29 6.98 7.76
C CYS A 93 3.98 8.39 8.27
N ARG A 94 4.76 9.39 7.84
CA ARG A 94 4.52 10.80 8.18
C ARG A 94 3.21 11.32 7.60
N ASP A 95 2.94 10.99 6.34
CA ASP A 95 1.69 11.38 5.66
C ASP A 95 0.49 10.72 6.34
N LEU A 96 0.59 9.44 6.69
CA LEU A 96 -0.45 8.72 7.41
C LEU A 96 -0.70 9.35 8.80
N ALA A 97 0.35 9.63 9.55
CA ALA A 97 0.24 10.26 10.87
C ALA A 97 -0.44 11.63 10.80
N THR A 98 -0.12 12.42 9.78
CA THR A 98 -0.73 13.73 9.52
C THR A 98 -2.23 13.59 9.26
N ARG A 99 -2.63 12.62 8.43
CA ARG A 99 -4.05 12.35 8.11
C ARG A 99 -4.83 11.85 9.32
N ILE A 100 -4.24 10.96 10.11
CA ILE A 100 -4.85 10.47 11.36
C ILE A 100 -5.09 11.66 12.31
N ARG A 101 -4.09 12.51 12.52
CA ARG A 101 -4.23 13.68 13.40
C ARG A 101 -5.33 14.63 12.92
N ALA A 102 -5.34 14.96 11.64
CA ALA A 102 -6.40 15.79 11.05
C ALA A 102 -7.81 15.20 11.26
N SER A 103 -7.95 13.87 11.18
CA SER A 103 -9.23 13.20 11.43
C SER A 103 -9.68 13.26 12.90
N LEU A 104 -8.73 13.15 13.84
CA LEU A 104 -9.00 13.23 15.27
C LEU A 104 -9.39 14.66 15.69
N ASP A 105 -8.72 15.67 15.12
CA ASP A 105 -9.03 17.08 15.39
C ASP A 105 -10.42 17.44 14.85
N ALA A 106 -10.77 16.97 13.65
CA ALA A 106 -12.10 17.15 13.06
C ALA A 106 -13.21 16.50 13.91
N ALA A 107 -12.97 15.31 14.47
CA ALA A 107 -13.90 14.64 15.37
C ALA A 107 -14.10 15.38 16.70
N SER A 108 -13.07 16.09 17.18
CA SER A 108 -13.15 16.86 18.43
C SER A 108 -13.90 18.18 18.24
N ALA A 109 -13.81 18.79 17.06
CA ALA A 109 -14.47 20.04 16.71
C ALA A 109 -15.98 19.91 16.47
N SER A 110 -16.51 18.70 16.27
CA SER A 110 -17.94 18.47 16.02
C SER A 110 -18.81 18.37 17.28
N SER A 111 -18.30 18.78 18.46
CA SER A 111 -19.15 18.87 19.65
C SER A 111 -20.18 20.00 19.50
N PRO A 112 -21.49 19.73 19.67
CA PRO A 112 -22.51 20.77 19.53
C PRO A 112 -22.32 21.86 20.58
N PRO A 113 -22.65 23.13 20.25
CA PRO A 113 -22.55 24.23 21.20
C PRO A 113 -23.42 23.92 22.44
N PRO A 114 -22.99 24.34 23.65
CA PRO A 114 -23.80 24.17 24.85
C PRO A 114 -25.17 24.83 24.64
N LEU A 115 -26.24 24.11 24.99
CA LEU A 115 -27.60 24.65 24.93
C LEU A 115 -27.66 25.95 25.73
N PRO A 116 -28.34 27.01 25.23
CA PRO A 116 -28.51 28.24 25.98
C PRO A 116 -29.15 27.93 27.33
N ALA A 117 -28.61 28.53 28.40
CA ALA A 117 -29.13 28.34 29.75
C ALA A 117 -30.64 28.62 29.80
N SER A 118 -31.41 27.68 30.36
CA SER A 118 -32.85 27.84 30.52
C SER A 118 -33.15 29.12 31.32
N PRO A 119 -34.13 29.94 30.89
CA PRO A 119 -34.51 31.13 31.64
C PRO A 119 -35.04 30.74 33.03
N PRO A 120 -34.78 31.56 34.06
CA PRO A 120 -35.24 31.29 35.42
C PRO A 120 -36.78 31.21 35.47
N PRO A 121 -37.36 30.36 36.34
CA PRO A 121 -38.80 30.22 36.47
C PRO A 121 -39.43 31.55 36.91
N PRO A 122 -40.66 31.87 36.43
CA PRO A 122 -41.34 33.10 36.81
C PRO A 122 -41.62 33.12 38.33
N PRO A 123 -41.60 34.31 38.97
CA PRO A 123 -41.89 34.42 40.38
C PRO A 123 -43.32 33.97 40.68
N ALA A 124 -43.48 33.16 41.73
CA ALA A 124 -44.78 32.71 42.21
C ALA A 124 -45.64 33.92 42.61
N SER A 125 -46.78 34.09 41.94
CA SER A 125 -47.77 35.10 42.29
C SER A 125 -48.43 34.70 43.62
N ARG A 126 -48.44 35.62 44.60
CA ARG A 126 -49.16 35.48 45.87
C ARG A 126 -50.61 35.90 45.72
#